data_AF-A0A661JNL9-F1
#
_entry.id   AF-A0A661JNL9-F1
#
_cell.length_a   1.000
_cell.length_b   1.000
_cell.length_c   1.000
_cell.angle_alpha   90.00
_cell.angle_beta   90.00
_cell.angle_gamma   90.00
#
_symmetry.space_group_name_H-M   'P 1'
#
loop_
_entity.id
_entity.type
_entity.pdbx_description
1 polymer ?
#
loop_
_entity_poly.entity_id
_entity_poly.type
_entity_poly.pdbx_seq_one_letter_code
_entity_poly.pdbx_strand_id
1 'polypeptide(L)'
;MGAGAVLYMVGTSKLSELGGLWRYMPWTMVFYIVGAVSISGFPLFSGFVSKTMTVSGAHEAGRPILMALMELAAIGTFLSVGLKVTYFAFFGKDSGKVAKEPPQNMLWAMALASLLCFAIGVYPKMLYVLLPFEVEYRPYTAHHLLETLQLLSFTGLVFFLLVKKLEPEPKVNLDMDFSYRMGAKYFMWFDEKVIAVLDAIWGEIWKILGLRALFGGAKASVAFDQVGIDGVVDGTAYGVRGIGGYVRRLQLGSLQLYIALGTAMVFIILALAVLE
;
A
#
# COMPACT_ATOMS: atom_id res chain seq x y z
N MET A 1 -13.42 -2.49 -3.83
CA MET A 1 -13.50 -1.48 -2.76
C MET A 1 -14.56 -1.80 -1.71
N GLY A 2 -15.86 -1.93 -2.05
CA GLY A 2 -16.90 -2.16 -1.02
C GLY A 2 -16.69 -3.40 -0.12
N ALA A 3 -16.37 -4.56 -0.70
CA ALA A 3 -16.01 -5.74 0.11
C ALA A 3 -14.75 -5.52 0.98
N GLY A 4 -13.78 -4.73 0.49
CA GLY A 4 -12.58 -4.36 1.23
C GLY A 4 -12.87 -3.38 2.38
N ALA A 5 -13.81 -2.45 2.20
CA ALA A 5 -14.28 -1.58 3.27
C ALA A 5 -14.98 -2.39 4.38
N VAL A 6 -15.81 -3.37 4.02
CA VAL A 6 -16.42 -4.30 4.99
C VAL A 6 -15.35 -5.10 5.72
N LEU A 7 -14.37 -5.67 5.01
CA LEU A 7 -13.25 -6.38 5.63
C LEU A 7 -12.46 -5.48 6.59
N TYR A 8 -12.17 -4.24 6.19
CA TYR A 8 -11.42 -3.28 6.99
C TYR A 8 -12.15 -2.89 8.28
N MET A 9 -13.48 -2.70 8.22
CA MET A 9 -14.27 -2.26 9.37
C MET A 9 -14.72 -3.41 10.27
N VAL A 10 -14.94 -4.60 9.73
CA VAL A 10 -15.49 -5.75 10.47
C VAL A 10 -14.42 -6.78 10.83
N GLY A 11 -13.29 -6.81 10.11
CA GLY A 11 -12.16 -7.72 10.36
C GLY A 11 -12.36 -9.16 9.86
N THR A 12 -13.48 -9.46 9.19
CA THR A 12 -13.71 -10.77 8.56
C THR A 12 -14.16 -10.62 7.11
N SER A 13 -13.74 -11.54 6.26
CA SER A 13 -14.22 -11.70 4.88
C SER A 13 -15.25 -12.82 4.74
N LYS A 14 -15.52 -13.58 5.81
CA LYS A 14 -16.43 -14.72 5.78
C LYS A 14 -17.87 -14.24 5.76
N LEU A 15 -18.54 -14.44 4.62
CA LEU A 15 -19.93 -14.05 4.42
C LEU A 15 -20.89 -14.72 5.42
N SER A 16 -20.57 -15.92 5.92
CA SER A 16 -21.34 -16.63 6.96
C SER A 16 -21.33 -15.95 8.33
N GLU A 17 -20.38 -15.04 8.57
CA GLU A 17 -20.24 -14.28 9.82
C GLU A 17 -20.64 -12.81 9.66
N LEU A 18 -21.21 -12.44 8.51
CA LEU A 18 -21.67 -11.09 8.18
C LEU A 18 -23.20 -11.07 8.09
N GLY A 19 -23.77 -9.88 8.27
CA GLY A 19 -25.21 -9.64 8.16
C GLY A 19 -25.63 -8.41 8.96
N GLY A 20 -26.70 -7.73 8.52
CA GLY A 20 -27.22 -6.53 9.18
C GLY A 20 -26.37 -5.26 9.03
N LEU A 21 -25.32 -5.28 8.20
CA LEU A 21 -24.37 -4.15 8.10
C LEU A 21 -24.98 -2.86 7.55
N TRP A 22 -26.14 -2.92 6.89
CA TRP A 22 -26.83 -1.73 6.36
C TRP A 22 -27.11 -0.66 7.42
N ARG A 23 -27.27 -1.07 8.69
CA ARG A 23 -27.52 -0.18 9.84
C ARG A 23 -26.29 0.62 10.27
N TYR A 24 -25.11 0.04 10.04
CA TYR A 24 -23.82 0.59 10.49
C TYR A 24 -23.07 1.31 9.37
N MET A 25 -23.24 0.85 8.13
CA MET A 25 -22.50 1.33 6.95
C MET A 25 -23.43 1.59 5.74
N PRO A 26 -24.44 2.47 5.85
CA PRO A 26 -25.41 2.72 4.78
C PRO A 26 -24.80 3.28 3.48
N TRP A 27 -23.78 4.13 3.54
CA TRP A 27 -23.11 4.68 2.36
C TRP A 27 -22.28 3.61 1.66
N THR A 28 -21.50 2.84 2.41
CA THR A 28 -20.76 1.69 1.86
C THR A 28 -21.71 0.70 1.18
N MET A 29 -22.87 0.45 1.78
CA MET A 29 -23.92 -0.39 1.19
C MET A 29 -24.43 0.20 -0.14
N VAL A 30 -24.81 1.48 -0.19
CA VAL A 30 -25.30 2.11 -1.43
C VAL A 30 -24.26 2.02 -2.54
N PHE A 31 -23.02 2.39 -2.27
CA PHE A 31 -21.95 2.33 -3.26
C PHE A 31 -21.62 0.89 -3.68
N TYR A 32 -21.70 -0.07 -2.75
CA TYR A 32 -21.56 -1.49 -3.08
C TYR A 32 -22.69 -1.96 -4.01
N ILE A 33 -23.95 -1.62 -3.71
CA ILE A 33 -25.11 -1.95 -4.53
C ILE A 33 -24.95 -1.36 -5.93
N VAL A 34 -24.55 -0.10 -6.06
CA VAL A 34 -24.31 0.53 -7.37
C VAL A 34 -23.26 -0.24 -8.18
N GLY A 35 -22.14 -0.62 -7.54
CA GLY A 35 -21.14 -1.47 -8.19
C GLY A 35 -21.68 -2.85 -8.57
N ALA A 36 -22.46 -3.46 -7.69
CA ALA A 36 -23.03 -4.80 -7.87
C ALA A 36 -24.08 -4.84 -8.99
N VAL A 37 -24.97 -3.84 -9.09
CA VAL A 37 -25.92 -3.73 -10.21
C VAL A 37 -25.21 -3.34 -11.51
N SER A 38 -24.15 -2.54 -11.44
CA SER A 38 -23.34 -2.18 -12.60
C SER A 38 -22.70 -3.42 -13.23
N ILE A 39 -21.95 -4.23 -12.47
CA ILE A 39 -21.31 -5.45 -13.02
C ILE A 39 -22.34 -6.50 -13.48
N SER A 40 -23.52 -6.49 -12.87
CA SER A 40 -24.63 -7.38 -13.23
C SER A 40 -25.30 -7.00 -14.55
N GLY A 41 -25.04 -5.79 -15.07
CA GLY A 41 -25.60 -5.31 -16.33
C GLY A 41 -26.99 -4.70 -16.18
N PHE A 42 -27.33 -4.16 -15.01
CA PHE A 42 -28.60 -3.45 -14.83
C PHE A 42 -28.65 -2.20 -15.75
N PRO A 43 -29.80 -1.90 -16.39
CA PRO A 43 -29.93 -0.72 -17.25
C PRO A 43 -29.50 0.57 -16.54
N LEU A 44 -29.00 1.55 -17.29
CA LEU A 44 -28.43 2.83 -16.79
C LEU A 44 -27.03 2.73 -16.17
N PHE A 45 -26.41 1.55 -16.09
CA PHE A 45 -25.05 1.38 -15.60
C PHE A 45 -24.09 0.88 -16.68
N SER A 46 -22.79 1.08 -16.45
CA SER A 46 -21.74 0.81 -17.44
C SER A 46 -21.70 -0.65 -17.89
N GLY A 47 -21.99 -1.60 -17.00
CA GLY A 47 -22.00 -3.01 -17.36
C GLY A 47 -23.15 -3.41 -18.28
N PHE A 48 -24.25 -2.64 -18.36
CA PHE A 48 -25.28 -2.88 -19.39
C PHE A 48 -24.69 -2.61 -20.76
N VAL A 49 -24.09 -1.42 -20.94
CA VAL A 49 -23.48 -0.98 -22.20
C VAL A 49 -22.39 -1.95 -22.67
N SER A 50 -21.44 -2.31 -21.80
CA SER A 50 -20.29 -3.13 -22.21
C SER A 50 -20.64 -4.61 -22.39
N LYS A 51 -21.50 -5.16 -21.53
CA LYS A 51 -21.87 -6.59 -21.58
C LYS A 51 -22.77 -6.87 -22.77
N THR A 52 -23.83 -6.08 -22.99
CA THR A 52 -24.73 -6.32 -24.13
C THR A 52 -24.00 -6.11 -25.45
N MET A 53 -23.08 -5.15 -25.54
CA MET A 53 -22.22 -4.97 -26.72
C MET A 53 -21.39 -6.22 -27.04
N THR A 54 -20.78 -6.83 -26.01
CA THR A 54 -19.95 -8.03 -26.23
C THR A 54 -20.80 -9.25 -26.60
N VAL A 55 -21.98 -9.39 -25.99
CA VAL A 55 -22.95 -10.45 -26.32
C VAL A 55 -23.46 -10.29 -27.76
N SER A 56 -23.81 -9.06 -28.17
CA SER A 56 -24.17 -8.73 -29.56
C SER A 56 -23.04 -9.03 -30.54
N GLY A 57 -21.79 -8.74 -30.18
CA GLY A 57 -20.64 -9.10 -31.01
C GLY A 57 -20.47 -10.61 -31.20
N ALA A 58 -20.75 -11.42 -30.17
CA ALA A 58 -20.76 -12.88 -30.29
C ALA A 58 -21.90 -13.38 -31.20
N HIS A 59 -23.06 -12.71 -31.15
CA HIS A 59 -24.19 -12.98 -32.02
C HIS A 59 -23.86 -12.67 -33.49
N GLU A 60 -23.32 -11.49 -33.78
CA GLU A 60 -22.91 -11.05 -35.13
C GLU A 60 -21.81 -11.95 -35.71
N ALA A 61 -20.92 -12.47 -34.87
CA ALA A 61 -19.90 -13.44 -35.27
C ALA A 61 -20.45 -14.86 -35.53
N GLY A 62 -21.75 -15.09 -35.39
CA GLY A 62 -22.38 -16.40 -35.59
C GLY A 62 -21.97 -17.45 -34.56
N ARG A 63 -21.67 -17.04 -33.32
CA ARG A 63 -21.19 -17.94 -32.24
C ARG A 63 -22.24 -18.11 -31.13
N PRO A 64 -23.35 -18.83 -31.38
CA PRO A 64 -24.47 -18.93 -30.44
C PRO A 64 -24.11 -19.61 -29.12
N ILE A 65 -23.18 -20.58 -29.13
CA ILE A 65 -22.70 -21.23 -27.91
C ILE A 65 -21.98 -20.21 -27.00
N LEU A 66 -21.15 -19.35 -27.59
CA LEU A 66 -20.43 -18.32 -26.84
C LEU A 66 -21.42 -17.30 -26.25
N MET A 67 -22.39 -16.86 -27.05
CA MET A 67 -23.47 -15.99 -26.60
C MET A 67 -24.20 -16.56 -25.38
N ALA A 68 -24.66 -17.82 -25.46
CA ALA A 68 -25.34 -18.49 -24.36
C ALA A 68 -24.48 -18.62 -23.10
N LEU A 69 -23.18 -18.92 -23.23
CA LEU A 69 -22.26 -18.96 -22.09
C LEU A 69 -22.05 -17.59 -21.45
N MET A 70 -22.01 -16.52 -22.24
CA MET A 70 -21.87 -15.15 -21.75
C MET A 70 -23.12 -14.68 -21.02
N GLU A 71 -24.31 -15.03 -21.52
CA GLU A 71 -25.58 -14.79 -20.82
C GLU A 71 -25.68 -15.58 -19.52
N LEU A 72 -25.29 -16.86 -19.53
CA LEU A 72 -25.23 -17.68 -18.31
C LEU A 72 -24.26 -17.08 -17.28
N ALA A 73 -23.11 -16.57 -17.72
CA ALA A 73 -22.17 -15.86 -16.87
C ALA A 73 -22.76 -14.55 -16.33
N ALA A 74 -23.59 -13.84 -17.10
CA ALA A 74 -24.30 -12.66 -16.65
C ALA A 74 -25.29 -12.98 -15.52
N ILE A 75 -26.08 -14.05 -15.69
CA ILE A 75 -27.00 -14.57 -14.66
C ILE A 75 -26.22 -14.92 -13.39
N GLY A 76 -25.12 -15.68 -13.53
CA GLY A 76 -24.27 -16.08 -12.40
C GLY A 76 -23.67 -14.88 -11.66
N THR A 77 -23.27 -13.84 -12.38
CA THR A 77 -22.73 -12.59 -11.80
C THR A 77 -23.80 -11.87 -10.98
N PHE A 78 -25.01 -11.73 -11.51
CA PHE A 78 -26.10 -11.09 -10.79
C PHE A 78 -26.54 -11.89 -9.57
N LEU A 79 -26.63 -13.22 -9.70
CA LEU A 79 -26.98 -14.09 -8.58
C LEU A 79 -25.94 -14.04 -7.46
N SER A 80 -24.65 -14.08 -7.80
CA SER A 80 -23.55 -14.11 -6.82
C SER A 80 -23.27 -12.75 -6.20
N VAL A 81 -22.88 -11.76 -7.00
CA VAL A 81 -22.44 -10.45 -6.52
C VAL A 81 -23.62 -9.51 -6.33
N GLY A 82 -24.55 -9.48 -7.29
CA GLY A 82 -25.73 -8.61 -7.26
C GLY A 82 -26.66 -8.91 -6.08
N LEU A 83 -26.99 -10.19 -5.89
CA LEU A 83 -28.01 -10.62 -4.93
C LEU A 83 -27.40 -11.28 -3.69
N LYS A 84 -26.67 -12.40 -3.84
CA LYS A 84 -26.22 -13.21 -2.69
C LYS A 84 -25.32 -12.43 -1.74
N VAL A 85 -24.24 -11.82 -2.22
CA VAL A 85 -23.34 -11.05 -1.34
C VAL A 85 -24.03 -9.83 -0.76
N THR A 86 -24.76 -9.06 -1.59
CA THR A 86 -25.53 -7.89 -1.12
C THR A 86 -26.51 -8.26 -0.01
N TYR A 87 -27.30 -9.30 -0.22
CA TYR A 87 -28.29 -9.76 0.73
C TYR A 87 -27.63 -10.24 2.02
N PHE A 88 -26.73 -11.23 1.96
CA PHE A 88 -26.19 -11.81 3.19
C PHE A 88 -25.23 -10.89 3.95
N ALA A 89 -24.46 -10.03 3.28
CA ALA A 89 -23.58 -9.10 3.97
C ALA A 89 -24.34 -7.93 4.61
N PHE A 90 -25.32 -7.35 3.91
CA PHE A 90 -25.99 -6.13 4.35
C PHE A 90 -27.38 -6.39 4.93
N PHE A 91 -28.26 -7.10 4.21
CA PHE A 91 -29.68 -7.27 4.58
C PHE A 91 -30.01 -8.56 5.33
N GLY A 92 -29.04 -9.46 5.49
CA GLY A 92 -29.19 -10.74 6.16
C GLY A 92 -29.43 -10.61 7.66
N LYS A 93 -29.54 -11.76 8.34
CA LYS A 93 -29.66 -11.81 9.79
C LYS A 93 -28.49 -11.06 10.44
N ASP A 94 -28.80 -10.14 11.35
CA ASP A 94 -27.80 -9.34 12.05
C ASP A 94 -26.78 -10.26 12.75
N SER A 95 -25.50 -10.09 12.41
CA SER A 95 -24.42 -10.88 12.99
C SER A 95 -23.96 -10.36 14.35
N GLY A 96 -24.54 -9.25 14.83
CA GLY A 96 -24.15 -8.60 16.08
C GLY A 96 -22.82 -7.85 15.98
N LYS A 97 -22.22 -7.77 14.79
CA LYS A 97 -20.96 -7.06 14.56
C LYS A 97 -21.25 -5.58 14.37
N VAL A 98 -20.87 -4.79 15.36
CA VAL A 98 -20.93 -3.33 15.29
C VAL A 98 -19.80 -2.82 14.40
N ALA A 99 -20.16 -2.15 13.31
CA ALA A 99 -19.22 -1.49 12.41
C ALA A 99 -19.46 0.02 12.38
N LYS A 100 -18.59 0.74 11.69
CA LYS A 100 -18.78 2.15 11.32
C LYS A 100 -18.43 2.30 9.84
N GLU A 101 -18.82 3.42 9.24
CA GLU A 101 -18.35 3.76 7.91
C GLU A 101 -16.81 3.84 7.84
N PRO A 102 -16.20 3.44 6.72
CA PRO A 102 -14.75 3.49 6.55
C PRO A 102 -14.29 4.96 6.45
N PRO A 103 -12.97 5.20 6.53
CA PRO A 103 -12.40 6.53 6.37
C PRO A 103 -12.90 7.23 5.10
N GLN A 104 -13.06 8.56 5.17
CA GLN A 104 -13.65 9.36 4.09
C GLN A 104 -12.97 9.15 2.74
N ASN A 105 -11.65 8.93 2.71
CA ASN A 105 -10.90 8.67 1.48
C ASN A 105 -11.42 7.43 0.73
N MET A 106 -11.78 6.36 1.46
CA MET A 106 -12.37 5.16 0.85
C MET A 106 -13.78 5.43 0.32
N LEU A 107 -14.58 6.20 1.06
CA LEU A 107 -15.92 6.59 0.63
C LEU A 107 -15.88 7.44 -0.64
N TRP A 108 -14.99 8.43 -0.72
CA TRP A 108 -14.83 9.26 -1.91
C TRP A 108 -14.40 8.44 -3.13
N ALA A 109 -13.48 7.48 -2.96
CA ALA A 109 -13.09 6.59 -4.03
C ALA A 109 -14.26 5.72 -4.52
N MET A 110 -15.08 5.20 -3.59
CA MET A 110 -16.29 4.43 -3.92
C MET A 110 -17.36 5.30 -4.61
N ALA A 111 -17.57 6.52 -4.12
CA ALA A 111 -18.50 7.49 -4.70
C ALA A 111 -18.09 7.85 -6.14
N LEU A 112 -16.81 8.16 -6.37
CA LEU A 112 -16.31 8.46 -7.70
C LEU A 112 -16.46 7.28 -8.66
N ALA A 113 -16.11 6.07 -8.23
CA ALA A 113 -16.25 4.88 -9.06
C ALA A 113 -17.72 4.58 -9.41
N SER A 114 -18.62 4.68 -8.43
CA SER A 114 -20.06 4.48 -8.64
C SER A 114 -20.66 5.54 -9.57
N LEU A 115 -20.25 6.80 -9.44
CA LEU A 115 -20.62 7.89 -10.34
C LEU A 115 -20.16 7.59 -11.77
N LEU A 116 -18.92 7.14 -11.96
CA LEU A 116 -18.39 6.79 -13.29
C LEU A 116 -19.14 5.61 -13.92
N CYS A 117 -19.48 4.58 -13.13
CA CYS A 117 -20.31 3.48 -13.59
C CYS A 117 -21.69 3.96 -14.09
N PHE A 118 -22.32 4.86 -13.35
CA PHE A 118 -23.60 5.43 -13.74
C PHE A 118 -23.47 6.36 -14.96
N ALA A 119 -22.48 7.24 -14.98
CA ALA A 119 -22.24 8.19 -16.07
C ALA A 119 -22.01 7.49 -17.42
N ILE A 120 -21.18 6.43 -17.44
CA ILE A 120 -20.95 5.62 -18.65
C ILE A 120 -22.23 4.90 -19.08
N GLY A 121 -23.05 4.45 -18.12
CA GLY A 121 -24.33 3.83 -18.43
C GLY A 121 -25.28 4.81 -19.13
N VAL A 122 -25.49 5.99 -18.55
CA VAL A 122 -26.39 7.02 -19.10
C VAL A 122 -25.85 7.61 -20.40
N TYR A 123 -24.53 7.79 -20.52
CA TYR A 123 -23.87 8.35 -21.70
C TYR A 123 -22.80 7.41 -22.26
N PRO A 124 -23.21 6.36 -23.02
CA PRO A 124 -22.32 5.32 -23.57
C PRO A 124 -21.18 5.85 -24.43
N LYS A 125 -21.35 7.04 -25.03
CA LYS A 125 -20.33 7.66 -25.88
C LYS A 125 -19.02 7.92 -25.13
N MET A 126 -19.05 8.10 -23.80
CA MET A 126 -17.84 8.19 -22.98
C MET A 126 -16.97 6.93 -23.08
N LEU A 127 -17.59 5.76 -23.18
CA LEU A 127 -16.87 4.50 -23.38
C LEU A 127 -16.42 4.38 -24.84
N TYR A 128 -17.29 4.68 -25.80
CA TYR A 128 -17.00 4.46 -27.23
C TYR A 128 -15.84 5.28 -27.76
N VAL A 129 -15.64 6.51 -27.27
CA VAL A 129 -14.50 7.36 -27.66
C VAL A 129 -13.15 6.77 -27.21
N LEU A 130 -13.14 5.92 -26.19
CA LEU A 130 -11.92 5.26 -25.70
C LEU A 130 -11.62 3.96 -26.45
N LEU A 131 -12.54 3.44 -27.25
CA LEU A 131 -12.34 2.20 -27.99
C LEU A 131 -11.47 2.42 -29.23
N PRO A 132 -10.60 1.45 -29.59
CA PRO A 132 -9.70 1.59 -30.73
C PRO A 132 -10.38 1.50 -32.10
N PHE A 133 -11.64 1.04 -32.14
CA PHE A 133 -12.42 0.87 -33.37
C PHE A 133 -13.72 1.67 -33.27
N GLU A 134 -14.26 2.11 -34.41
CA GLU A 134 -15.57 2.76 -34.45
C GLU A 134 -16.66 1.75 -34.09
N VAL A 135 -17.51 2.12 -33.12
CA VAL A 135 -18.60 1.28 -32.61
C VAL A 135 -19.93 2.01 -32.78
N GLU A 136 -20.76 1.52 -33.70
CA GLU A 136 -22.15 1.96 -33.87
C GLU A 136 -23.13 1.07 -33.09
N TYR A 137 -22.83 0.81 -31.81
CA TYR A 137 -23.70 0.00 -30.96
C TYR A 137 -24.72 0.88 -30.23
N ARG A 138 -26.00 0.48 -30.28
CA ARG A 138 -27.10 1.15 -29.57
C ARG A 138 -27.57 0.25 -28.42
N PRO A 139 -27.13 0.47 -27.17
CA PRO A 139 -27.46 -0.41 -26.05
C PRO A 139 -28.95 -0.31 -25.65
N TYR A 140 -29.54 0.87 -25.80
CA TYR A 140 -30.92 1.15 -25.37
C TYR A 140 -31.96 0.84 -26.45
N THR A 141 -31.95 -0.38 -26.98
CA THR A 141 -33.05 -0.89 -27.82
C THR A 141 -34.09 -1.60 -26.94
N ALA A 142 -35.34 -1.63 -27.41
CA ALA A 142 -36.41 -2.33 -26.69
C ALA A 142 -36.08 -3.81 -26.47
N HIS A 143 -35.44 -4.47 -27.45
CA HIS A 143 -35.03 -5.86 -27.36
C HIS A 143 -34.05 -6.09 -26.21
N HIS A 144 -32.91 -5.40 -26.19
CA HIS A 144 -31.88 -5.58 -25.16
C HIS A 144 -32.39 -5.22 -23.76
N LEU A 145 -33.23 -4.19 -23.67
CA LEU A 145 -33.82 -3.77 -22.40
C LEU A 145 -34.76 -4.84 -21.85
N LEU A 146 -35.67 -5.37 -22.67
CA LEU A 146 -36.62 -6.40 -22.26
C LEU A 146 -35.91 -7.70 -21.88
N GLU A 147 -34.97 -8.14 -22.71
CA GLU A 147 -34.17 -9.35 -22.46
C GLU A 147 -33.40 -9.26 -21.14
N THR A 148 -32.72 -8.15 -20.90
CA THR A 148 -31.95 -7.93 -19.67
C THR A 148 -32.86 -7.83 -18.45
N LEU A 149 -33.95 -7.07 -18.53
CA LEU A 149 -34.91 -6.95 -17.44
C LEU A 149 -35.57 -8.28 -17.12
N GLN A 150 -35.92 -9.08 -18.13
CA GLN A 150 -36.46 -10.42 -17.96
C GLN A 150 -35.45 -11.32 -17.25
N LEU A 151 -34.21 -11.38 -17.74
CA LEU A 151 -33.15 -12.20 -17.16
C LEU A 151 -32.88 -11.83 -15.69
N LEU A 152 -32.76 -10.52 -15.39
CA LEU A 152 -32.56 -10.04 -14.03
C LEU A 152 -33.78 -10.33 -13.14
N SER A 153 -35.00 -10.13 -13.64
CA SER A 153 -36.22 -10.40 -12.87
C SER A 153 -36.38 -11.88 -12.52
N PHE A 154 -36.17 -12.77 -13.50
CA PHE A 154 -36.21 -14.22 -13.26
C PHE A 154 -35.10 -14.67 -12.32
N THR A 155 -33.88 -14.14 -12.47
CA THR A 155 -32.78 -14.46 -11.55
C THR A 155 -33.08 -13.98 -10.13
N GLY A 156 -33.66 -12.79 -9.98
CA GLY A 156 -34.12 -12.25 -8.70
C GLY A 156 -35.21 -13.13 -8.07
N LEU A 157 -36.20 -13.53 -8.85
CA LEU A 157 -37.27 -14.43 -8.40
C LEU A 157 -36.69 -15.78 -7.93
N VAL A 158 -35.81 -16.40 -8.71
CA VAL A 158 -35.14 -17.66 -8.35
C VAL A 158 -34.33 -17.50 -7.07
N PHE A 159 -33.59 -16.39 -6.93
CA PHE A 159 -32.84 -16.09 -5.71
C PHE A 159 -33.74 -16.02 -4.48
N PHE A 160 -34.84 -15.28 -4.53
CA PHE A 160 -35.75 -15.16 -3.39
C PHE A 160 -36.44 -16.48 -3.04
N LEU A 161 -36.81 -17.29 -4.04
CA LEU A 161 -37.36 -18.62 -3.82
C LEU A 161 -36.35 -19.58 -3.19
N LEU A 162 -35.06 -19.45 -3.54
CA LEU A 162 -33.99 -20.34 -3.09
C LEU A 162 -33.09 -19.72 -2.01
N VAL A 163 -33.48 -18.60 -1.41
CA VAL A 163 -32.62 -17.84 -0.48
C VAL A 163 -32.11 -18.71 0.67
N LYS A 164 -32.97 -19.60 1.21
CA LYS A 164 -32.61 -20.56 2.26
C LYS A 164 -31.57 -21.60 1.81
N LYS A 165 -31.55 -21.98 0.53
CA LYS A 165 -30.54 -22.91 -0.02
C LYS A 165 -29.24 -22.20 -0.38
N LEU A 166 -29.27 -20.87 -0.52
CA LEU A 166 -28.12 -20.06 -0.91
C LEU A 166 -27.37 -19.46 0.29
N GLU A 167 -27.78 -19.82 1.51
CA GLU A 167 -27.13 -19.37 2.74
C GLU A 167 -25.62 -19.68 2.71
N PRO A 168 -24.76 -18.73 3.14
CA PRO A 168 -23.34 -18.97 3.18
C PRO A 168 -23.01 -20.00 4.27
N GLU A 169 -22.45 -21.13 3.86
CA GLU A 169 -21.97 -22.15 4.79
C GLU A 169 -20.55 -21.83 5.27
N PRO A 170 -20.18 -22.13 6.54
CA PRO A 170 -18.84 -21.92 7.08
C PRO A 170 -17.88 -23.04 6.61
N LYS A 171 -17.84 -23.29 5.30
CA LYS A 171 -16.96 -24.29 4.67
C LYS A 171 -15.84 -23.58 3.90
N VAL A 172 -14.72 -24.28 3.76
CA VAL A 172 -13.61 -23.84 2.91
C VAL A 172 -13.84 -24.39 1.51
N ASN A 173 -13.96 -23.51 0.52
CA ASN A 173 -14.05 -23.94 -0.89
C ASN A 173 -12.64 -24.32 -1.37
N LEU A 174 -12.50 -25.52 -1.95
CA LEU A 174 -11.21 -26.06 -2.40
C LEU A 174 -10.97 -25.90 -3.90
N ASP A 175 -11.87 -25.25 -4.64
CA ASP A 175 -11.95 -25.25 -6.10
C ASP A 175 -10.62 -24.89 -6.80
N MET A 176 -10.26 -23.59 -6.81
CA MET A 176 -9.00 -23.08 -7.39
C MET A 176 -7.96 -22.74 -6.33
N ASP A 177 -8.36 -22.68 -5.07
CA ASP A 177 -7.47 -22.43 -3.94
C ASP A 177 -6.46 -23.56 -3.71
N PHE A 178 -6.74 -24.77 -4.20
CA PHE A 178 -5.87 -25.93 -4.01
C PHE A 178 -4.47 -25.71 -4.58
N SER A 179 -4.36 -25.21 -5.81
CA SER A 179 -3.06 -24.98 -6.47
C SER A 179 -2.26 -23.90 -5.74
N TYR A 180 -2.91 -22.80 -5.36
CA TYR A 180 -2.29 -21.72 -4.58
C TYR A 180 -1.84 -22.19 -3.19
N ARG A 181 -2.68 -22.93 -2.47
CA ARG A 181 -2.35 -23.45 -1.13
C ARG A 181 -1.22 -24.47 -1.18
N MET A 182 -1.23 -25.34 -2.19
CA MET A 182 -0.17 -26.32 -2.40
C MET A 182 1.14 -25.62 -2.75
N GLY A 183 1.11 -24.67 -3.69
CA GLY A 183 2.27 -23.84 -4.03
C GLY A 183 2.82 -23.07 -2.83
N ALA A 184 1.95 -22.46 -2.02
CA ALA A 184 2.35 -21.76 -0.80
C ALA A 184 2.99 -22.70 0.23
N LYS A 185 2.49 -23.93 0.39
CA LYS A 185 3.11 -24.94 1.26
C LYS A 185 4.51 -25.32 0.79
N TYR A 186 4.68 -25.55 -0.52
CA TYR A 186 6.01 -25.83 -1.08
C TYR A 186 6.96 -24.64 -0.92
N PHE A 187 6.47 -23.42 -1.11
CA PHE A 187 7.25 -22.21 -0.89
C PHE A 187 7.66 -22.04 0.57
N MET A 188 6.72 -22.19 1.52
CA MET A 188 7.02 -22.12 2.96
C MET A 188 8.03 -23.20 3.36
N TRP A 189 7.88 -24.42 2.85
CA TRP A 189 8.86 -25.48 3.08
C TRP A 189 10.25 -25.11 2.56
N PHE A 190 10.34 -24.51 1.37
CA PHE A 190 11.60 -24.07 0.78
C PHE A 190 12.24 -22.93 1.58
N ASP A 191 11.45 -21.94 1.99
CA ASP A 191 11.90 -20.82 2.83
C ASP A 191 12.44 -21.31 4.17
N GLU A 192 11.67 -22.15 4.88
CA GLU A 192 12.07 -22.70 6.19
C GLU A 192 13.29 -23.63 6.13
N LYS A 193 13.43 -24.43 5.06
CA LYS A 193 14.50 -25.44 4.97
C LYS A 193 15.76 -24.95 4.28
N VAL A 194 15.64 -24.04 3.32
CA VAL A 194 16.77 -23.59 2.51
C VAL A 194 17.16 -22.17 2.88
N ILE A 195 16.23 -21.21 2.76
CA ILE A 195 16.54 -19.79 2.96
C ILE A 195 16.90 -19.51 4.42
N ALA A 196 16.09 -19.98 5.37
CA ALA A 196 16.34 -19.77 6.80
C ALA A 196 17.66 -20.38 7.27
N VAL A 197 18.07 -21.52 6.69
CA VAL A 197 19.37 -22.14 7.00
C VAL A 197 20.51 -21.31 6.44
N LEU A 198 20.40 -20.83 5.19
CA LEU A 198 21.40 -19.95 4.58
C LEU A 198 21.52 -18.62 5.34
N ASP A 199 20.40 -18.03 5.74
CA ASP A 199 20.36 -16.80 6.53
C ASP A 199 20.98 -17.00 7.92
N ALA A 200 20.70 -18.13 8.58
CA ALA A 200 21.33 -18.47 9.85
C ALA A 200 22.86 -18.63 9.72
N ILE A 201 23.33 -19.31 8.68
CA ILE A 201 24.77 -19.46 8.39
C ILE A 201 25.40 -18.09 8.15
N TRP A 202 24.77 -17.26 7.31
CA TRP A 202 25.24 -15.91 7.01
C TRP A 202 25.27 -15.03 8.26
N GLY A 203 24.24 -15.11 9.10
CA GLY A 203 24.15 -14.41 10.38
C GLY A 203 25.27 -14.78 11.34
N GLU A 204 25.61 -16.06 11.47
CA GLU A 204 26.75 -16.50 12.29
C GLU A 204 28.08 -16.03 11.73
N ILE A 205 28.29 -16.09 10.40
CA ILE A 205 29.47 -15.53 9.75
C ILE A 205 29.58 -14.03 10.05
N TRP A 206 28.48 -13.29 9.94
CA TRP A 206 28.46 -11.85 10.20
C TRP A 206 28.73 -11.51 11.68
N LYS A 207 28.22 -12.32 12.62
CA LYS A 207 28.54 -12.17 14.05
C LYS A 207 30.02 -12.39 14.35
N ILE A 208 30.63 -13.38 13.71
CA ILE A 208 32.03 -13.74 13.98
C ILE A 208 32.99 -12.77 13.29
N LEU A 209 32.78 -12.50 12.00
CA LEU A 209 33.68 -11.68 11.18
C LEU A 209 33.26 -10.22 11.13
N GLY A 210 32.01 -9.95 10.76
CA GLY A 210 31.49 -8.61 10.55
C GLY A 210 31.50 -7.78 11.83
N LEU A 211 30.92 -8.30 12.91
CA LEU A 211 30.86 -7.60 14.21
C LEU A 211 32.24 -7.39 14.83
N ARG A 212 33.16 -8.37 14.72
CA ARG A 212 34.55 -8.18 15.18
C ARG A 212 35.28 -7.11 14.37
N ALA A 213 35.14 -7.10 13.05
CA ALA A 213 35.73 -6.09 12.20
C ALA A 213 35.14 -4.69 12.49
N LEU A 214 33.82 -4.61 12.67
CA LEU A 214 33.12 -3.37 13.01
C LEU A 214 33.60 -2.80 14.35
N PHE A 215 33.62 -3.61 15.41
CA PHE A 215 34.11 -3.17 16.73
C PHE A 215 35.61 -2.85 16.71
N GLY A 216 36.40 -3.58 15.93
CA GLY A 216 37.82 -3.28 15.71
C GLY A 216 38.01 -1.91 15.06
N GLY A 217 37.27 -1.63 13.98
CA GLY A 217 37.27 -0.34 13.29
C GLY A 217 36.79 0.80 14.19
N ALA A 218 35.73 0.59 14.97
CA ALA A 218 35.24 1.58 15.93
C ALA A 218 36.28 1.91 17.01
N LYS A 219 36.95 0.88 17.58
CA LYS A 219 38.04 1.09 18.54
C LYS A 219 39.21 1.83 17.92
N ALA A 220 39.58 1.51 16.69
CA ALA A 220 40.64 2.22 15.97
C ALA A 220 40.27 3.69 15.72
N SER A 221 39.02 3.97 15.35
CA SER A 221 38.52 5.34 15.17
C SER A 221 38.56 6.13 16.48
N VAL A 222 38.13 5.53 17.59
CA VAL A 222 38.19 6.19 18.92
C VAL A 222 39.63 6.42 19.36
N ALA A 223 40.53 5.45 19.13
CA ALA A 223 41.94 5.63 19.43
C ALA A 223 42.58 6.74 18.58
N PHE A 224 42.22 6.86 17.30
CA PHE A 224 42.68 7.94 16.45
C PHE A 224 42.18 9.31 16.92
N ASP A 225 40.94 9.40 17.36
CA ASP A 225 40.36 10.63 17.90
C ASP A 225 41.05 11.05 19.20
N GLN A 226 41.12 10.15 20.18
CA GLN A 226 41.69 10.44 21.51
C GLN A 226 43.21 10.61 21.52
N VAL A 227 43.95 9.87 20.70
CA VAL A 227 45.42 9.92 20.70
C VAL A 227 45.94 10.85 19.61
N GLY A 228 45.32 10.84 18.45
CA GLY A 228 45.73 11.65 17.31
C GLY A 228 45.21 13.07 17.41
N ILE A 229 43.89 13.24 17.38
CA ILE A 229 43.25 14.57 17.29
C ILE A 229 43.42 15.32 18.62
N ASP A 230 42.94 14.74 19.71
CA ASP A 230 43.03 15.37 21.03
C ASP A 230 44.49 15.58 21.45
N GLY A 231 45.37 14.63 21.14
CA GLY A 231 46.81 14.76 21.43
C GLY A 231 47.47 15.95 20.73
N VAL A 232 47.10 16.23 19.48
CA VAL A 232 47.58 17.41 18.75
C VAL A 232 46.97 18.68 19.34
N VAL A 233 45.65 18.71 19.56
CA VAL A 233 44.95 19.89 20.09
C VAL A 233 45.46 20.25 21.48
N ASP A 234 45.50 19.30 22.41
CA ASP A 234 46.01 19.51 23.76
C ASP A 234 47.49 19.86 23.75
N GLY A 235 48.30 19.18 22.93
CA GLY A 235 49.72 19.47 22.75
C GLY A 235 49.96 20.93 22.36
N THR A 236 49.18 21.46 21.41
CA THR A 236 49.25 22.88 21.04
C THR A 236 48.83 23.79 22.20
N ALA A 237 47.77 23.46 22.93
CA ALA A 237 47.31 24.24 24.07
C ALA A 237 48.31 24.26 25.24
N TYR A 238 48.99 23.14 25.51
CA TYR A 238 50.08 23.08 26.49
C TYR A 238 51.30 23.87 26.05
N GLY A 239 51.65 23.83 24.76
CA GLY A 239 52.73 24.63 24.19
C GLY A 239 52.51 26.13 24.38
N VAL A 240 51.31 26.61 24.01
CA VAL A 240 50.94 28.03 24.17
C VAL A 240 50.92 28.44 25.65
N ARG A 241 50.33 27.63 26.53
CA ARG A 241 50.35 27.90 27.99
C ARG A 241 51.76 27.91 28.56
N GLY A 242 52.62 27.00 28.10
CA GLY A 242 54.04 26.94 28.48
C GLY A 242 54.75 28.24 28.13
N ILE A 243 54.65 28.68 26.87
CA ILE A 243 55.22 29.95 26.40
C ILE A 243 54.67 31.13 27.22
N GLY A 244 53.36 31.19 27.44
CA GLY A 244 52.74 32.23 28.28
C GLY A 244 53.26 32.23 29.72
N GLY A 245 53.53 31.05 30.29
CA GLY A 245 54.15 30.89 31.61
C GLY A 245 55.57 31.43 31.67
N TYR A 246 56.40 31.16 30.65
CA TYR A 246 57.73 31.74 30.53
C TYR A 246 57.69 33.27 30.41
N VAL A 247 56.82 33.80 29.54
CA VAL A 247 56.64 35.24 29.35
C VAL A 247 56.18 35.92 30.66
N ARG A 248 55.25 35.30 31.39
CA ARG A 248 54.78 35.82 32.69
C ARG A 248 55.91 35.90 33.72
N ARG A 249 56.83 34.94 33.74
CA ARG A 249 58.00 34.96 34.65
C ARG A 249 59.03 36.04 34.29
N LEU A 250 59.01 36.57 33.07
CA LEU A 250 59.86 37.72 32.69
C LEU A 250 59.29 39.06 33.20
N GLN A 251 58.01 39.10 33.60
CA GLN A 251 57.33 40.31 34.11
C GLN A 251 57.34 40.34 35.65
N LEU A 252 58.51 40.42 36.28
CA LEU A 252 58.66 40.34 37.75
C LEU A 252 58.39 41.66 38.50
N GLY A 253 57.83 42.69 37.86
CA GLY A 253 57.44 43.94 38.52
C GLY A 253 58.61 44.77 39.08
N SER A 254 59.86 44.33 38.92
CA SER A 254 61.05 45.04 39.34
C SER A 254 61.48 46.04 38.26
N LEU A 255 61.47 47.33 38.59
CA LEU A 255 61.80 48.42 37.65
C LEU A 255 63.20 48.24 37.02
N GLN A 256 64.14 47.68 37.78
CA GLN A 256 65.52 47.42 37.34
C GLN A 256 65.59 46.39 36.19
N LEU A 257 64.75 45.36 36.21
CA LEU A 257 64.72 44.33 35.17
C LEU A 257 64.19 44.90 33.84
N TYR A 258 63.19 45.78 33.88
CA TYR A 258 62.66 46.44 32.69
C TYR A 258 63.67 47.37 32.03
N ILE A 259 64.44 48.12 32.83
CA ILE A 259 65.50 48.99 32.32
C ILE A 259 66.61 48.14 31.67
N ALA A 260 67.03 47.04 32.30
CA ALA A 260 68.04 46.13 31.76
C ALA A 260 67.60 45.42 30.46
N LEU A 261 66.34 44.96 30.40
CA LEU A 261 65.77 44.38 29.18
C LEU A 261 65.65 45.41 28.06
N GLY A 262 65.26 46.65 28.39
CA GLY A 262 65.15 47.75 27.43
C GLY A 262 66.51 48.14 26.83
N THR A 263 67.56 48.27 27.64
CA THR A 263 68.91 48.56 27.12
C THR A 263 69.46 47.40 26.29
N ALA A 264 69.28 46.15 26.73
CA ALA A 264 69.65 44.97 25.94
C ALA A 264 68.93 44.93 24.58
N MET A 265 67.64 45.26 24.54
CA MET A 265 66.86 45.32 23.30
C MET A 265 67.43 46.36 22.32
N VAL A 266 67.83 47.54 22.80
CA VAL A 266 68.48 48.58 21.98
C VAL A 266 69.82 48.09 21.41
N PHE A 267 70.65 47.42 22.22
CA PHE A 267 71.91 46.84 21.73
C PHE A 267 71.69 45.73 20.70
N ILE A 268 70.66 44.88 20.86
CA ILE A 268 70.31 43.84 19.88
C ILE A 268 69.85 44.46 18.57
N ILE A 269 68.99 45.48 18.62
CA ILE A 269 68.52 46.18 17.42
C ILE A 269 69.68 46.87 16.70
N LEU A 270 70.58 47.53 17.43
CA LEU A 270 71.78 48.13 16.85
C LEU A 270 72.73 47.08 16.26
N ALA A 271 72.90 45.92 16.91
CA ALA A 271 73.72 44.83 16.39
C ALA A 271 73.12 44.22 15.11
N LEU A 272 71.79 44.02 15.06
CA LEU A 272 71.10 43.55 13.86
C LEU A 272 71.17 44.58 12.73
N ALA A 273 71.03 45.87 13.02
CA ALA A 273 71.13 46.96 12.03
C ALA A 273 72.57 47.21 11.53
N VAL A 274 73.59 46.71 12.24
CA VAL A 274 75.01 46.73 11.80
C VAL A 274 75.39 45.44 11.06
N LEU A 275 74.58 44.38 11.20
CA LEU A 275 74.73 43.09 10.51
C LEU A 275 73.95 43.02 9.19
N GLU A 276 73.09 44.00 8.90
CA GLU A 276 72.52 44.31 7.58
C GLU A 276 73.42 45.31 6.83
#